data_AF-A0AAT9HWH5-F1
#
_entry.id   AF-A0AAT9HWH5-F1
#
_cell.length_a   1.000
_cell.length_b   1.000
_cell.length_c   1.000
_cell.angle_alpha   90.00
_cell.angle_beta   90.00
_cell.angle_gamma   90.00
#
_symmetry.space_group_name_H-M   'P 1'
#
loop_
_entity.id
_entity.type
_entity.pdbx_description
1 polymer ?
#
loop_
_entity_poly.entity_id
_entity_poly.type
_entity_poly.pdbx_seq_one_letter_code
_entity_poly.pdbx_strand_id
1 'polypeptide(L)'
;MRPDTPAENVDHAAEADRLERTADLYPEDAEALLLRAAAHRELSGDRPTATALYDRLLTSSQELDEPFLVRALKASNLWEYGHEAEARAIITGIRTAAPRDPAPG
;
A
#
# COMPACT_ATOMS: atom_id res chain seq x y z
N MET A 1 -18.12 3.45 -28.99
CA MET A 1 -16.65 3.61 -29.03
C MET A 1 -16.24 3.93 -27.60
N ARG A 2 -15.53 3.03 -26.91
CA ARG A 2 -15.05 3.25 -25.54
C ARG A 2 -13.66 3.88 -25.68
N PRO A 3 -13.39 5.09 -25.14
CA PRO A 3 -12.04 5.61 -25.22
C PRO A 3 -11.20 4.78 -24.24
N ASP A 4 -10.41 3.88 -24.79
CA ASP A 4 -9.23 3.35 -24.10
C ASP A 4 -8.24 4.51 -23.98
N THR A 5 -8.40 5.35 -22.96
CA THR A 5 -7.37 6.32 -22.60
C THR A 5 -6.24 5.51 -21.96
N PRO A 6 -5.04 5.45 -22.55
CA PRO A 6 -3.94 4.71 -21.97
C PRO A 6 -3.62 5.32 -20.60
N ALA A 7 -3.35 4.46 -19.62
CA ALA A 7 -2.94 4.85 -18.26
C ALA A 7 -1.69 5.75 -18.24
N GLU A 8 -1.00 5.91 -19.37
CA GLU A 8 0.19 6.73 -19.58
C GLU A 8 -0.03 8.25 -19.41
N ASN A 9 -1.28 8.75 -19.36
CA ASN A 9 -1.57 10.18 -19.17
C ASN A 9 -2.21 10.53 -17.82
N VAL A 10 -2.22 9.61 -16.85
CA VAL A 10 -2.75 9.90 -15.52
C VAL A 10 -1.72 10.72 -14.74
N ASP A 11 -2.10 11.91 -14.26
CA ASP A 11 -1.33 12.61 -13.24
C ASP A 11 -1.43 11.82 -11.93
N HIS A 12 -0.42 10.99 -11.67
CA HIS A 12 -0.41 10.10 -10.52
C HIS A 12 -0.42 10.85 -9.19
N ALA A 13 0.19 12.03 -9.11
CA ALA A 13 0.18 12.82 -7.88
C ALA A 13 -1.23 13.36 -7.59
N ALA A 14 -1.90 13.92 -8.61
CA ALA A 14 -3.26 14.42 -8.48
C ALA A 14 -4.28 13.30 -8.19
N GLU A 15 -4.08 12.12 -8.78
CA GLU A 15 -4.95 10.96 -8.51
C GLU A 15 -4.77 10.42 -7.09
N ALA A 16 -3.53 10.37 -6.58
CA ALA A 16 -3.29 10.03 -5.18
C ALA A 16 -4.00 11.02 -4.23
N ASP A 17 -3.87 12.34 -4.46
CA ASP A 17 -4.57 13.36 -3.67
C ASP A 17 -6.10 13.17 -3.68
N ARG A 18 -6.65 12.79 -4.82
CA ARG A 18 -8.09 12.53 -4.97
C ARG A 18 -8.51 11.31 -4.16
N LEU A 19 -7.74 10.23 -4.24
CA LEU A 19 -8.02 8.98 -3.53
C LEU A 19 -7.90 9.17 -2.01
N GLU A 20 -6.90 9.88 -1.52
CA GLU A 20 -6.74 10.20 -0.09
C GLU A 20 -7.95 10.98 0.45
N ARG A 21 -8.37 12.03 -0.27
CA ARG A 21 -9.59 12.79 0.09
C ARG A 21 -10.84 11.92 0.04
N THR A 22 -10.90 10.94 -0.85
CA THR A 22 -12.03 10.01 -0.93
C THR A 22 -12.02 9.04 0.25
N ALA A 23 -10.85 8.55 0.66
CA ALA A 23 -10.71 7.67 1.83
C ALA A 23 -11.15 8.34 3.13
N ASP A 24 -10.93 9.65 3.26
CA ASP A 24 -11.40 10.43 4.41
C ASP A 24 -12.94 10.56 4.44
N LEU A 25 -13.61 10.45 3.28
CA LEU A 25 -15.07 10.50 3.17
C LEU A 25 -15.75 9.14 3.32
N TYR A 26 -15.03 8.05 3.02
CA TYR A 26 -15.53 6.68 3.05
C TYR A 26 -14.57 5.78 3.84
N PRO A 27 -14.58 5.83 5.19
CA PRO A 27 -13.67 5.05 6.03
C PRO A 27 -13.78 3.53 5.82
N GLU A 28 -14.97 3.04 5.49
CA GLU A 28 -15.23 1.63 5.16
C GLU A 28 -14.41 1.14 3.95
N ASP A 29 -14.12 2.03 3.01
CA ASP A 29 -13.35 1.73 1.79
C ASP A 29 -11.89 2.21 1.91
N ALA A 30 -11.47 2.70 3.07
CA ALA A 30 -10.20 3.39 3.25
C ALA A 30 -9.00 2.52 2.90
N GLU A 31 -9.02 1.21 3.19
CA GLU A 31 -7.92 0.31 2.83
C GLU A 31 -7.68 0.26 1.32
N ALA A 32 -8.73 -0.02 0.54
CA ALA A 32 -8.62 -0.10 -0.91
C ALA A 32 -8.23 1.25 -1.53
N LEU A 33 -8.78 2.35 -1.01
CA LEU A 33 -8.50 3.70 -1.51
C LEU A 33 -7.07 4.15 -1.21
N LEU A 34 -6.59 3.92 0.02
CA LEU A 34 -5.23 4.30 0.44
C LEU A 34 -4.17 3.40 -0.20
N LEU A 35 -4.44 2.11 -0.43
CA LEU A 35 -3.53 1.24 -1.20
C LEU A 35 -3.36 1.72 -2.64
N ARG A 36 -4.45 2.15 -3.30
CA ARG A 36 -4.36 2.74 -4.64
C ARG A 36 -3.60 4.06 -4.61
N ALA A 37 -3.89 4.93 -3.63
CA ALA A 37 -3.16 6.19 -3.47
C ALA A 37 -1.65 5.95 -3.31
N ALA A 38 -1.25 4.99 -2.47
CA ALA A 38 0.15 4.62 -2.29
C ALA A 38 0.80 4.14 -3.60
N ALA A 39 0.12 3.29 -4.37
CA ALA A 39 0.61 2.87 -5.69
C ALA A 39 0.81 4.05 -6.65
N HIS A 40 -0.11 5.03 -6.65
CA HIS A 40 0.05 6.25 -7.44
C HIS A 40 1.25 7.10 -6.96
N ARG A 41 1.49 7.20 -5.64
CA ARG A 41 2.69 7.86 -5.09
C ARG A 41 3.97 7.16 -5.50
N GLU A 42 3.99 5.82 -5.50
CA GLU A 42 5.13 5.04 -5.98
C GLU A 42 5.42 5.31 -7.47
N LEU A 43 4.38 5.35 -8.31
CA LEU A 43 4.50 5.65 -9.74
C LEU A 43 4.92 7.10 -10.01
N SER A 44 4.55 8.05 -9.16
CA SER A 44 5.03 9.44 -9.23
C SER A 44 6.43 9.64 -8.63
N GLY A 45 7.04 8.59 -8.06
CA GLY A 45 8.34 8.63 -7.40
C GLY A 45 8.33 9.15 -5.96
N ASP A 46 7.15 9.47 -5.39
CA ASP A 46 6.99 9.94 -4.01
C ASP A 46 6.89 8.76 -3.03
N ARG A 47 7.96 7.98 -2.98
CA ARG A 47 8.09 6.82 -2.10
C ARG A 47 7.93 7.16 -0.59
N PRO A 48 8.38 8.33 -0.07
CA PRO A 48 8.11 8.72 1.31
C PRO A 48 6.62 8.81 1.64
N THR A 49 5.83 9.47 0.78
CA THR A 49 4.39 9.61 1.01
C THR A 49 3.69 8.26 0.88
N ALA A 50 4.10 7.40 -0.05
CA ALA A 50 3.60 6.01 -0.12
C ALA A 50 3.83 5.25 1.20
N THR A 51 5.04 5.34 1.78
CA THR A 51 5.35 4.74 3.10
C THR A 51 4.41 5.27 4.20
N ALA A 52 4.18 6.58 4.24
CA ALA A 52 3.29 7.19 5.23
C ALA A 52 1.84 6.69 5.12
N LEU A 53 1.36 6.41 3.89
CA LEU A 53 0.03 5.84 3.67
C LEU A 53 -0.06 4.40 4.18
N TYR A 54 0.96 3.57 3.95
CA TYR A 54 1.02 2.23 4.53
C TYR A 54 1.09 2.27 6.07
N ASP A 55 1.84 3.20 6.65
CA ASP A 55 1.90 3.39 8.11
C ASP A 55 0.56 3.83 8.68
N ARG A 56 -0.15 4.72 7.98
CA ARG A 56 -1.52 5.13 8.35
C ARG A 56 -2.45 3.94 8.40
N LEU A 57 -2.41 3.04 7.40
CA LEU A 57 -3.22 1.82 7.39
C LEU A 57 -2.89 0.91 8.57
N LEU A 58 -1.60 0.61 8.78
CA LEU A 58 -1.12 -0.32 9.80
C LEU A 58 -1.28 0.17 11.24
N THR A 59 -1.43 1.48 11.43
CA THR A 59 -1.66 2.11 12.75
C THR A 59 -3.12 2.53 12.98
N SER A 60 -3.97 2.39 11.96
CA SER A 60 -5.40 2.70 12.08
C SER A 60 -6.08 1.76 13.09
N SER A 61 -7.15 2.25 13.73
CA SER A 61 -7.96 1.42 14.65
C SER A 61 -8.94 0.49 13.91
N GLN A 62 -9.04 0.61 12.59
CA GLN A 62 -9.89 -0.24 11.76
C GLN A 62 -9.16 -1.56 11.47
N GLU A 63 -9.90 -2.66 11.54
CA GLU A 63 -9.37 -3.96 11.11
C GLU A 63 -9.14 -3.92 9.59
N LEU A 64 -7.93 -4.30 9.18
CA LEU A 64 -7.59 -4.40 7.77
C LEU A 64 -8.04 -5.76 7.23
N ASP A 65 -8.56 -5.77 6.01
CA ASP A 65 -8.89 -6.97 5.25
C ASP A 65 -7.62 -7.76 4.91
N GLU A 66 -6.56 -7.08 4.47
CA GLU A 66 -5.33 -7.72 3.98
C GLU A 66 -4.05 -7.19 4.67
N PRO A 67 -3.93 -7.30 6.01
CA PRO A 67 -2.84 -6.66 6.77
C PRO A 67 -1.44 -7.16 6.40
N PHE A 68 -1.31 -8.38 5.88
CA PHE A 68 -0.02 -8.90 5.39
C PHE A 68 0.34 -8.36 4.01
N LEU A 69 -0.64 -8.11 3.16
CA LEU A 69 -0.43 -7.44 1.87
C LEU A 69 0.08 -6.02 2.10
N VAL A 70 -0.57 -5.24 2.98
CA VAL A 70 -0.15 -3.88 3.32
C VAL A 70 1.32 -3.84 3.80
N ARG A 71 1.71 -4.78 4.67
CA ARG A 71 3.11 -4.91 5.13
C ARG A 71 4.07 -5.28 4.00
N ALA A 72 3.68 -6.19 3.11
CA ALA A 72 4.52 -6.61 1.98
C ALA A 72 4.74 -5.45 1.00
N LEU A 73 3.70 -4.68 0.70
CA LEU A 73 3.79 -3.49 -0.16
C LEU A 73 4.65 -2.41 0.48
N LYS A 74 4.47 -2.12 1.78
CA LYS A 74 5.38 -1.21 2.51
C LYS A 74 6.84 -1.64 2.40
N ALA A 75 7.13 -2.93 2.61
CA ALA A 75 8.49 -3.44 2.49
C ALA A 75 9.06 -3.30 1.08
N SER A 76 8.26 -3.56 0.05
CA SER A 76 8.65 -3.36 -1.35
C SER A 76 9.02 -1.91 -1.63
N ASN A 77 8.15 -0.97 -1.24
CA ASN A 77 8.40 0.46 -1.40
C ASN A 77 9.66 0.92 -0.65
N LEU A 78 9.87 0.46 0.58
CA LEU A 78 11.06 0.77 1.38
C LEU A 78 12.34 0.22 0.76
N TRP A 79 12.32 -1.01 0.24
CA TRP A 79 13.48 -1.62 -0.41
C TRP A 79 13.93 -0.77 -1.59
N GLU A 80 12.97 -0.45 -2.43
CA GLU A 80 13.11 0.42 -3.58
C GLU A 80 13.59 1.82 -3.18
N TYR A 81 13.09 2.37 -2.08
CA TYR A 81 13.48 3.68 -1.55
C TYR A 81 14.88 3.69 -0.87
N GLY A 82 15.57 2.56 -0.77
CA GLY A 82 16.91 2.46 -0.15
C GLY A 82 16.90 2.14 1.35
N HIS A 83 15.74 1.83 1.92
CA HIS A 83 15.54 1.46 3.32
C HIS A 83 15.55 -0.06 3.51
N GLU A 84 16.55 -0.74 2.95
CA GLU A 84 16.61 -2.21 2.87
C GLU A 84 16.53 -2.90 4.26
N ALA A 85 17.20 -2.33 5.28
CA ALA A 85 17.18 -2.91 6.62
C ALA A 85 15.76 -2.97 7.21
N GLU A 86 14.96 -1.92 7.02
CA GLU A 86 13.57 -1.87 7.46
C GLU A 86 12.69 -2.81 6.64
N ALA A 87 12.87 -2.82 5.32
CA ALA A 87 12.17 -3.76 4.44
C ALA A 87 12.42 -5.23 4.84
N ARG A 88 13.68 -5.60 5.13
CA ARG A 88 14.04 -6.94 5.61
C ARG A 88 13.41 -7.27 6.96
N ALA A 89 13.33 -6.31 7.87
CA ALA A 89 12.69 -6.50 9.17
C ALA A 89 11.19 -6.81 8.99
N ILE A 90 10.48 -6.07 8.13
CA ILE A 90 9.07 -6.31 7.82
C ILE A 90 8.87 -7.69 7.16
N ILE A 91 9.66 -8.02 6.14
CA ILE A 91 9.59 -9.33 5.45
C ILE A 91 9.82 -10.48 6.43
N THR A 92 10.76 -10.32 7.36
CA THR A 92 11.01 -11.32 8.42
C THR A 92 9.79 -11.46 9.32
N GLY A 93 9.20 -10.34 9.75
CA GLY A 93 7.96 -10.33 10.53
C GLY A 93 6.82 -11.09 9.83
N ILE A 94 6.60 -10.84 8.54
CA ILE A 94 5.59 -11.56 7.73
C ILE A 94 5.85 -13.07 7.75
N ARG A 95 7.09 -13.51 7.47
CA ARG A 95 7.47 -14.93 7.45
C ARG A 95 7.31 -15.62 8.80
N THR A 96 7.46 -14.88 9.90
CA THR A 96 7.28 -15.43 11.25
C THR A 96 5.81 -15.53 11.68
N ALA A 97 4.92 -14.75 11.04
CA ALA A 97 3.51 -14.65 11.40
C ALA A 97 2.58 -15.54 10.56
N ALA A 98 2.94 -15.84 9.31
CA ALA A 98 2.20 -16.81 8.50
C ALA A 98 2.30 -18.23 9.10
N PRO A 99 1.27 -19.09 9.00
CA PRO A 99 1.31 -20.43 9.57
C PRO A 99 2.51 -21.20 9.03
N ARG A 100 3.35 -21.73 9.92
CA ARG A 100 4.47 -22.61 9.56
C ARG A 100 4.03 -23.99 9.10
N ASP A 101 2.76 -24.34 9.31
CA ASP A 101 2.25 -25.69 9.14
C ASP A 101 1.04 -25.67 8.20
N PRO A 102 1.17 -26.08 6.92
CA PRO A 102 0.01 -26.53 6.18
C PRO A 102 -0.46 -27.79 6.92
N ALA A 103 -1.63 -27.74 7.56
CA ALA A 103 -2.17 -28.88 8.27
C ALA A 103 -2.02 -30.16 7.42
N PRO A 104 -1.58 -31.29 7.99
CA PRO A 104 -1.49 -32.53 7.23
C PRO A 104 -2.89 -32.86 6.69
N GLY A 105 -2.98 -32.98 5.37
CA GLY A 105 -4.20 -33.41 4.68
C GLY A 105 -4.51 -34.88 4.87
#